data_AF-A0A317LQ15-F1
#
_entry.id   AF-A0A317LQ15-F1
#
_cell.length_a   1.000
_cell.length_b   1.000
_cell.length_c   1.000
_cell.angle_alpha   90.00
_cell.angle_beta   90.00
_cell.angle_gamma   90.00
#
_symmetry.space_group_name_H-M   'P 1'
#
loop_
_entity.id
_entity.type
_entity.pdbx_description
1 polymer ?
#
loop_
_entity_poly.entity_id
_entity_poly.type
_entity_poly.pdbx_seq_one_letter_code
_entity_poly.pdbx_strand_id
1 'polypeptide(L)'
;MIIWRGWGILVLLIAAAIAVPCGIVAGHLMGSQASGLGGAVGCVLAAVAVYFVGQRLNAPKQAFDPATGQPVRHRNAHTLFFVPMQYWAFILPVVAVGIAATAFPL
;
A
#
# COMPACT_ATOMS: atom_id res chain seq x y z
N MET A 1 -13.79 12.58 -12.38
CA MET A 1 -13.90 11.29 -11.64
C MET A 1 -12.51 10.66 -11.67
N ILE A 2 -11.76 10.73 -10.58
CA ILE A 2 -10.39 10.17 -10.50
C ILE A 2 -10.46 8.98 -9.54
N ILE A 3 -9.83 7.87 -9.92
CA ILE A 3 -9.80 6.62 -9.13
C ILE A 3 -9.04 6.75 -7.80
N TRP A 4 -8.38 7.88 -7.53
CA TRP A 4 -7.65 8.13 -6.28
C TRP A 4 -8.04 9.49 -5.69
N ARG A 5 -7.87 9.62 -4.36
CA ARG A 5 -8.08 10.87 -3.61
C ARG A 5 -6.88 11.16 -2.71
N GLY A 6 -6.40 12.40 -2.71
CA GLY A 6 -5.27 12.87 -1.90
C GLY A 6 -4.03 11.97 -2.04
N TRP A 7 -3.45 11.55 -0.91
CA TRP A 7 -2.27 10.70 -0.85
C TRP A 7 -2.51 9.21 -1.19
N GLY A 8 -3.70 8.82 -1.65
CA GLY A 8 -3.99 7.43 -2.00
C GLY A 8 -3.03 6.79 -3.00
N ILE A 9 -2.44 7.60 -3.90
CA ILE A 9 -1.44 7.15 -4.87
C ILE A 9 -0.17 6.57 -4.22
N LEU A 10 0.13 6.93 -2.96
CA LEU A 10 1.27 6.40 -2.21
C LEU A 10 1.21 4.88 -2.05
N VAL A 11 0.04 4.24 -2.13
CA VAL A 11 -0.05 2.77 -2.12
C VAL A 11 0.78 2.18 -3.24
N LEU A 12 0.65 2.69 -4.47
CA LEU A 12 1.40 2.20 -5.63
C LEU A 12 2.88 2.55 -5.52
N LEU A 13 3.20 3.76 -5.07
CA LEU A 13 4.59 4.21 -4.93
C LEU A 13 5.35 3.42 -3.87
N ILE A 14 4.74 3.18 -2.70
CA ILE A 14 5.35 2.37 -1.63
C ILE A 14 5.48 0.91 -2.07
N ALA A 15 4.45 0.35 -2.72
CA ALA A 15 4.50 -1.01 -3.26
C ALA A 15 5.65 -1.17 -4.26
N ALA A 16 5.76 -0.28 -5.25
CA ALA A 16 6.84 -0.32 -6.23
C ALA A 16 8.22 -0.09 -5.60
N ALA A 17 8.35 0.90 -4.72
CA ALA A 17 9.62 1.28 -4.10
C ALA A 17 10.20 0.18 -3.19
N ILE A 18 9.39 -0.75 -2.70
CA ILE A 18 9.85 -1.86 -1.85
C ILE A 18 9.86 -3.18 -2.63
N ALA A 19 8.78 -3.53 -3.33
CA ALA A 19 8.69 -4.81 -4.03
C ALA A 19 9.70 -4.94 -5.17
N VAL A 20 9.90 -3.89 -5.97
CA VAL A 20 10.79 -3.95 -7.13
C VAL A 20 12.25 -4.14 -6.70
N PRO A 21 12.82 -3.35 -5.77
CA PRO A 21 14.17 -3.59 -5.30
C PRO A 21 14.35 -4.95 -4.65
N CYS A 22 13.38 -5.43 -3.85
CA CYS A 22 13.47 -6.78 -3.25
C CYS A 22 13.53 -7.88 -4.32
N GLY A 23 12.72 -7.77 -5.39
CA GLY A 23 12.78 -8.71 -6.52
C GLY A 23 14.09 -8.66 -7.28
N ILE A 24 14.62 -7.46 -7.54
CA ILE A 24 15.92 -7.26 -8.19
C ILE A 24 17.05 -7.87 -7.34
N VAL A 25 17.09 -7.57 -6.04
CA VAL A 25 18.11 -8.06 -5.12
C VAL A 25 18.04 -9.59 -5.01
N ALA A 26 16.86 -10.18 -4.85
CA ALA A 26 16.71 -11.63 -4.81
C ALA A 26 17.16 -12.28 -6.14
N GLY A 27 16.79 -11.69 -7.27
CA GLY A 27 17.22 -12.14 -8.59
C GLY A 27 18.74 -12.13 -8.77
N HIS A 28 19.41 -11.09 -8.27
CA HIS A 28 20.87 -10.97 -8.34
C HIS A 28 21.59 -11.91 -7.38
N LEU A 29 21.07 -12.15 -6.18
CA LEU A 29 21.74 -12.94 -5.16
C LEU A 29 21.46 -14.45 -5.27
N MET A 30 20.28 -14.83 -5.74
CA MET A 30 19.76 -16.20 -5.66
C MET A 30 19.34 -16.77 -7.02
N GLY A 31 19.55 -16.02 -8.11
CA GLY A 31 19.17 -16.40 -9.47
C GLY A 31 17.82 -15.82 -9.89
N SER A 32 17.59 -15.71 -11.21
CA SER A 32 16.41 -15.03 -11.76
C SER A 32 15.08 -15.65 -11.36
N GLN A 33 15.06 -16.95 -11.03
CA GLN A 33 13.88 -17.65 -10.52
C GLN A 33 13.41 -17.10 -9.17
N ALA A 34 14.33 -16.58 -8.34
CA ALA A 34 14.02 -16.01 -7.03
C ALA A 34 13.44 -14.59 -7.10
N SER A 35 13.46 -13.94 -8.27
CA SER A 35 12.99 -12.55 -8.43
C SER A 35 11.51 -12.38 -8.05
N GLY A 36 10.65 -13.34 -8.44
CA GLY A 36 9.24 -13.37 -8.05
C GLY A 36 9.05 -13.51 -6.53
N LEU A 37 9.81 -14.40 -5.89
CA LEU A 37 9.77 -14.56 -4.43
C LEU A 37 10.25 -13.29 -3.71
N GLY A 38 11.33 -12.66 -4.17
CA GLY A 38 11.81 -11.39 -3.64
C GLY A 38 10.78 -10.27 -3.79
N GLY A 39 10.14 -10.18 -4.95
CA GLY A 39 9.04 -9.24 -5.19
C GLY A 39 7.85 -9.47 -4.27
N ALA A 40 7.47 -10.73 -4.03
CA ALA A 40 6.39 -11.09 -3.11
C ALA A 40 6.72 -10.69 -1.67
N VAL A 41 7.93 -10.97 -1.18
CA VAL A 41 8.39 -10.53 0.14
C VAL A 41 8.35 -9.01 0.25
N GLY A 42 8.87 -8.30 -0.75
CA GLY A 42 8.82 -6.83 -0.77
C GLY A 42 7.39 -6.28 -0.84
N CYS A 43 6.46 -6.98 -1.49
CA CYS A 43 5.05 -6.60 -1.52
C CYS A 43 4.38 -6.75 -0.15
N VAL A 44 4.70 -7.80 0.61
CA VAL A 44 4.26 -7.95 2.02
C VAL A 44 4.86 -6.86 2.90
N LEU A 45 6.15 -6.53 2.75
CA LEU A 45 6.78 -5.41 3.46
C LEU A 45 6.12 -4.07 3.11
N ALA A 46 5.77 -3.87 1.84
CA ALA A 46 5.01 -2.71 1.41
C ALA A 46 3.61 -2.66 2.04
N ALA A 47 2.93 -3.78 2.19
CA ALA A 47 1.63 -3.85 2.86
C ALA A 47 1.71 -3.31 4.29
N VAL A 48 2.76 -3.69 5.03
CA VAL A 48 3.03 -3.19 6.38
C VAL A 48 3.29 -1.67 6.36
N ALA A 49 4.13 -1.17 5.45
CA ALA A 49 4.41 0.25 5.34
C ALA A 49 3.14 1.06 4.98
N VAL A 50 2.35 0.58 4.01
CA VAL A 50 1.09 1.19 3.59
C VAL A 50 0.07 1.22 4.73
N TYR A 51 0.02 0.19 5.58
CA TYR A 51 -0.85 0.17 6.75
C TYR A 51 -0.56 1.34 7.71
N PHE A 52 0.70 1.49 8.12
CA PHE A 52 1.09 2.52 9.08
C PHE A 52 0.99 3.93 8.48
N VAL A 53 1.42 4.11 7.23
CA VAL A 53 1.28 5.39 6.52
C VAL A 53 -0.20 5.73 6.35
N GLY A 54 -1.02 4.76 5.96
CA GLY A 54 -2.46 4.93 5.80
C GLY A 54 -3.15 5.30 7.11
N GLN A 55 -2.84 4.62 8.22
CA GLN A 55 -3.37 4.99 9.54
C GLN A 55 -3.02 6.43 9.93
N ARG A 56 -1.75 6.83 9.73
CA ARG A 56 -1.30 8.17 10.09
C ARG A 56 -1.96 9.25 9.24
N LEU A 57 -2.06 9.02 7.93
CA LEU A 57 -2.64 10.00 6.99
C LEU A 57 -4.16 10.09 7.12
N ASN A 58 -4.84 8.96 7.34
CA ASN A 58 -6.29 8.88 7.53
C ASN A 58 -6.74 9.00 8.99
N ALA A 59 -5.85 9.38 9.90
CA ALA A 59 -6.21 9.64 11.28
C ALA A 59 -7.30 10.74 11.35
N PRO A 60 -8.39 10.53 12.12
CA PRO A 60 -9.44 11.54 12.24
C PRO A 60 -8.87 12.80 12.89
N LYS A 61 -9.11 13.95 12.29
CA LYS A 61 -8.76 15.25 12.86
C LYS A 61 -10.02 15.87 13.44
N GLN A 62 -9.95 16.35 14.67
CA GLN A 62 -11.00 17.18 15.24
C GLN A 62 -10.97 18.52 14.51
N ALA A 63 -12.10 18.89 13.92
CA ALA A 63 -12.35 20.21 13.39
C ALA A 63 -13.54 20.80 14.15
N PHE A 64 -13.67 22.13 14.16
CA PHE A 64 -14.82 22.81 14.70
C PHE A 64 -15.64 23.38 13.56
N ASP A 65 -16.96 23.24 13.65
CA ASP A 65 -17.88 23.86 12.71
C ASP A 65 -17.80 25.40 12.86
N PRO A 66 -17.55 26.17 11.78
CA PRO A 66 -17.38 27.62 11.87
C PRO A 66 -18.64 28.37 12.30
N ALA A 67 -19.83 27.83 12.07
CA ALA A 67 -21.11 28.48 12.37
C ALA A 67 -21.64 28.14 13.76
N THR A 68 -21.38 26.92 14.24
CA THR A 68 -21.95 26.41 15.51
C THR A 68 -20.92 26.16 16.60
N GLY A 69 -19.61 26.16 16.28
CA GLY A 69 -18.54 25.83 17.22
C GLY A 69 -18.53 24.38 17.69
N GLN A 70 -19.38 23.52 17.13
CA GLN A 70 -19.49 22.12 17.54
C GLN A 70 -18.33 21.29 16.97
N PRO A 71 -17.83 20.27 17.70
CA PRO A 71 -16.77 19.40 17.21
C PRO A 71 -17.28 18.51 16.07
N VAL A 72 -16.73 18.69 14.87
CA VAL A 72 -16.97 17.83 13.70
C VAL A 72 -15.73 16.96 13.47
N ARG A 73 -15.92 15.64 13.46
CA ARG A 73 -14.83 14.71 13.10
C ARG A 73 -14.70 14.65 11.58
N HIS A 74 -13.76 15.42 11.04
CA HIS A 74 -13.39 15.28 9.63
C HIS A 74 -12.41 14.10 9.49
N ARG A 75 -12.82 13.05 8.78
CA ARG A 75 -11.90 11.99 8.37
C ARG A 75 -11.20 12.41 7.09
N ASN A 76 -9.88 12.48 7.13
CA ASN A 76 -9.09 12.51 5.91
C ASN A 76 -9.37 11.21 5.14
N ALA A 77 -9.65 11.35 3.85
CA ALA A 77 -9.90 10.23 2.96
C ALA A 77 -8.85 10.22 1.87
N HIS A 78 -7.70 9.62 2.20
CA HIS A 78 -6.68 9.23 1.24
C HIS A 78 -7.00 7.80 0.79
N THR A 79 -7.50 7.69 -0.44
CA THR A 79 -8.04 6.45 -0.99
C THR A 79 -7.47 6.18 -2.38
N LEU A 80 -7.26 4.91 -2.68
CA LEU A 80 -6.95 4.41 -4.02
C LEU A 80 -8.04 3.40 -4.39
N PHE A 81 -8.65 3.56 -5.56
CA PHE A 81 -9.87 2.88 -5.99
C PHE A 81 -10.97 2.93 -4.92
N PHE A 82 -11.16 4.11 -4.32
CA PHE A 82 -12.11 4.35 -3.23
C PHE A 82 -11.85 3.55 -1.93
N VAL A 83 -10.81 2.74 -1.88
CA VAL A 83 -10.37 1.99 -0.70
C VAL A 83 -9.37 2.83 0.10
N PRO A 84 -9.62 3.10 1.41
CA PRO A 84 -8.64 3.74 2.29
C PRO A 84 -7.29 3.03 2.27
N MET A 85 -6.20 3.81 2.25
CA MET A 85 -4.83 3.29 2.14
C MET A 85 -4.54 2.12 3.09
N GLN A 86 -4.95 2.22 4.36
CA GLN A 86 -4.68 1.19 5.36
C GLN A 86 -5.31 -0.18 5.03
N TYR A 87 -6.37 -0.23 4.21
CA TYR A 87 -7.00 -1.49 3.82
C TYR A 87 -6.34 -2.16 2.62
N TRP A 88 -5.51 -1.43 1.87
CA TRP A 88 -4.62 -2.06 0.87
C TRP A 88 -3.60 -3.01 1.50
N ALA A 89 -3.36 -2.91 2.81
CA ALA A 89 -2.54 -3.87 3.56
C ALA A 89 -3.08 -5.31 3.51
N PHE A 90 -4.38 -5.51 3.22
CA PHE A 90 -4.98 -6.84 3.05
C PHE A 90 -5.04 -7.27 1.58
N ILE A 91 -5.03 -6.32 0.65
CA ILE A 91 -5.05 -6.59 -0.80
C ILE A 91 -3.64 -6.93 -1.30
N LEU A 92 -2.62 -6.21 -0.84
CA LEU A 92 -1.24 -6.40 -1.28
C LEU A 92 -0.70 -7.83 -0.99
N PRO A 93 -1.01 -8.51 0.13
CA PRO A 93 -0.63 -9.91 0.31
C PRO A 93 -1.24 -10.85 -0.74
N VAL A 94 -2.46 -10.59 -1.21
CA VAL A 94 -3.06 -11.39 -2.30
C VAL A 94 -2.30 -11.17 -3.60
N VAL A 95 -1.91 -9.92 -3.88
CA VAL A 95 -1.03 -9.58 -5.01
C VAL A 95 0.34 -10.27 -4.85
N ALA A 96 0.88 -10.31 -3.63
CA ALA A 96 2.16 -10.97 -3.33
C ALA A 96 2.12 -12.47 -3.64
N VAL A 97 1.01 -13.15 -3.36
CA VAL A 97 0.83 -14.57 -3.75
C VAL A 97 0.85 -14.72 -5.27
N GLY A 98 0.19 -13.82 -6.01
CA GLY A 98 0.23 -13.82 -7.48
C GLY A 98 1.64 -13.59 -8.03
N ILE A 99 2.42 -12.70 -7.41
CA ILE A 99 3.82 -12.47 -7.78
C ILE A 99 4.69 -13.70 -7.43
N ALA A 100 4.48 -14.31 -6.26
CA ALA A 100 5.22 -15.50 -5.84
C ALA A 100 4.98 -16.68 -6.79
N ALA A 101 3.77 -16.82 -7.32
CA ALA A 101 3.42 -17.86 -8.28
C ALA A 101 4.29 -17.82 -9.54
N THR A 102 4.81 -16.65 -9.95
CA THR A 102 5.69 -16.54 -11.13
C THR A 102 7.06 -17.19 -10.92
N ALA A 103 7.44 -17.50 -9.68
CA ALA A 103 8.68 -18.22 -9.38
C ALA A 103 8.57 -19.73 -9.63
N PHE A 104 7.36 -20.25 -9.84
CA PHE A 104 7.09 -21.66 -10.08
C PHE A 104 6.54 -21.83 -11.50
N PRO A 105 7.18 -22.61 -12.38
CA PRO A 105 6.59 -22.93 -13.67
C PRO A 105 5.33 -23.78 -13.44
N LEU A 106 4.20 -23.32 -14.00
CA LEU A 106 2.97 -24.11 -14.13
C LEU A 106 3.07 -25.05 -15.34
#